data_AF-A0A452XU58-F1
#
_entry.id   AF-A0A452XU58-F1
#
_cell.length_a   1.000
_cell.length_b   1.000
_cell.length_c   1.000
_cell.angle_alpha   90.00
_cell.angle_beta   90.00
_cell.angle_gamma   90.00
#
_symmetry.space_group_name_H-M   'P 1'
#
loop_
_entity.id
_entity.type
_entity.pdbx_description
1 polymer ?
#
loop_
_entity_poly.entity_id
_entity_poly.type
_entity_poly.pdbx_seq_one_letter_code
_entity_poly.pdbx_strand_id
1 'polypeptide(L)'
;TIKLVNESKVRCVGFASSYTKYAVSAMKRHSEGSSFNGDDLKDILILTRSSFTYAAKLLHLVLASSSESSSPPEEAFLLANNLLDLVPAVESFAGPRFALTLVSVVKQWLPVLILGLGCRWLIGLESEMANKTCNLGDPDLPLWVAALAKNELLEAEEPREDDQSEHEQDVSPSSRKLAEMMVTLLRKGSPKILDSVGGILLSNLQLALQRAEHGIVLGLARFACDKLLGSSSSSSSSSASKNLQLTHDSLRESFFEIDRHCKEDGRVDDECSRQQLESAKVLISSVLPYDACSQTS
;
A
#
# COMPACT_ATOMS: atom_id res chain seq x y z
N THR A 1 11.64 4.66 35.15
CA THR A 1 10.41 5.35 34.69
C THR A 1 10.30 5.44 33.17
N ILE A 2 11.32 5.94 32.45
CA ILE A 2 11.29 6.09 30.97
C ILE A 2 11.10 4.76 30.22
N LYS A 3 11.76 3.68 30.65
CA LYS A 3 11.63 2.34 30.06
C LYS A 3 10.20 1.77 30.15
N LEU A 4 9.55 1.94 31.30
CA LEU A 4 8.17 1.49 31.56
C LEU A 4 7.14 2.26 30.72
N VAL A 5 7.38 3.56 30.49
CA VAL A 5 6.54 4.41 29.63
C VAL A 5 6.68 3.96 28.17
N ASN A 6 7.88 3.57 27.72
CA ASN A 6 8.08 3.09 26.36
C ASN A 6 7.42 1.71 26.13
N GLU A 7 7.59 0.77 27.07
CA GLU A 7 6.91 -0.55 27.03
C GLU A 7 5.37 -0.43 27.09
N SER A 8 4.85 0.58 27.80
CA SER A 8 3.42 0.87 27.80
C SER A 8 2.94 1.37 26.43
N LYS A 9 3.70 2.25 25.77
CA LYS A 9 3.35 2.77 24.44
C LYS A 9 3.32 1.68 23.38
N VAL A 10 4.33 0.80 23.37
CA VAL A 10 4.38 -0.36 22.45
C VAL A 10 3.15 -1.24 22.62
N ARG A 11 2.78 -1.59 23.87
CA ARG A 11 1.56 -2.37 24.15
C ARG A 11 0.28 -1.67 23.69
N CYS A 12 0.18 -0.34 23.87
CA CYS A 12 -0.98 0.41 23.39
C CYS A 12 -1.10 0.41 21.86
N VAL A 13 0.02 0.57 21.14
CA VAL A 13 0.03 0.50 19.67
C VAL A 13 -0.24 -0.92 19.18
N GLY A 14 0.31 -1.93 19.84
CA GLY A 14 0.01 -3.34 19.56
C GLY A 14 -1.48 -3.65 19.73
N PHE A 15 -2.08 -3.23 20.84
CA PHE A 15 -3.52 -3.36 21.06
C PHE A 15 -4.34 -2.65 19.98
N ALA A 16 -4.01 -1.39 19.67
CA ALA A 16 -4.71 -0.64 18.64
C ALA A 16 -4.60 -1.34 17.29
N SER A 17 -3.42 -1.87 16.95
CA SER A 17 -3.18 -2.61 15.71
C SER A 17 -4.06 -3.87 15.63
N SER A 18 -4.05 -4.70 16.66
CA SER A 18 -4.88 -5.92 16.73
C SER A 18 -6.38 -5.59 16.69
N TYR A 19 -6.80 -4.54 17.38
CA TYR A 19 -8.20 -4.10 17.39
C TYR A 19 -8.64 -3.59 16.02
N THR A 20 -7.82 -2.79 15.34
CA THR A 20 -8.11 -2.32 13.99
C THR A 20 -8.19 -3.49 13.00
N LYS A 21 -7.25 -4.45 13.06
CA LYS A 21 -7.31 -5.67 12.24
C LYS A 21 -8.59 -6.45 12.49
N TYR A 22 -8.98 -6.64 13.75
CA TYR A 22 -10.25 -7.26 14.11
C TYR A 22 -11.46 -6.52 13.53
N ALA A 23 -11.48 -5.19 13.63
CA ALA A 23 -12.57 -4.37 13.09
C ALA A 23 -12.69 -4.52 11.56
N VAL A 24 -11.57 -4.52 10.84
CA VAL A 24 -11.51 -4.79 9.39
C VAL A 24 -12.08 -6.17 9.07
N SER A 25 -11.64 -7.22 9.77
CA SER A 25 -12.16 -8.58 9.58
C SER A 25 -13.63 -8.73 9.94
N ALA A 26 -14.12 -8.00 10.94
CA ALA A 26 -15.54 -7.98 11.29
C ALA A 26 -16.37 -7.32 10.18
N MET A 27 -15.96 -6.16 9.68
CA MET A 27 -16.64 -5.46 8.58
C MET A 27 -16.74 -6.33 7.32
N LYS A 28 -15.66 -7.02 6.92
CA LYS A 28 -15.68 -7.96 5.79
C LYS A 28 -16.69 -9.09 5.95
N ARG A 29 -16.73 -9.74 7.12
CA ARG A 29 -17.69 -10.83 7.37
C ARG A 29 -19.14 -10.34 7.31
N HIS A 30 -19.38 -9.09 7.69
CA HIS A 30 -20.73 -8.52 7.68
C HIS A 30 -21.16 -8.03 6.30
N SER A 31 -20.24 -7.52 5.46
CA SER A 31 -20.56 -7.21 4.06
C SER A 31 -21.01 -8.44 3.26
N GLU A 32 -20.60 -9.63 3.69
CA GLU A 32 -20.89 -10.91 3.02
C GLU A 32 -22.19 -11.60 3.50
N GLY A 33 -22.87 -11.13 4.55
CA GLY A 33 -23.96 -11.94 5.12
C GLY A 33 -24.92 -11.34 6.15
N SER A 34 -24.90 -10.03 6.45
CA SER A 34 -25.87 -9.46 7.41
C SER A 34 -26.21 -7.99 7.17
N SER A 35 -27.48 -7.63 7.26
CA SER A 35 -27.91 -6.22 7.26
C SER A 35 -27.88 -5.64 8.67
N PHE A 36 -27.15 -4.54 8.87
CA PHE A 36 -27.32 -3.66 10.02
C PHE A 36 -28.52 -2.74 9.79
N ASN A 37 -29.23 -2.38 10.86
CA ASN A 37 -30.19 -1.28 10.79
C ASN A 37 -29.44 0.07 10.70
N GLY A 38 -30.09 1.08 10.11
CA GLY A 38 -29.44 2.36 9.77
C GLY A 38 -28.85 3.14 10.96
N ASP A 39 -29.47 3.04 12.13
CA ASP A 39 -29.00 3.69 13.36
C ASP A 39 -27.73 3.00 13.92
N ASP A 40 -27.73 1.66 13.97
CA ASP A 40 -26.56 0.88 14.41
C ASP A 40 -25.35 1.14 13.50
N LEU A 41 -25.58 1.21 12.19
CA LEU A 41 -24.54 1.50 11.21
C LEU A 41 -23.92 2.89 11.44
N LYS A 42 -24.76 3.90 11.71
CA LYS A 42 -24.30 5.26 11.98
C LYS A 42 -23.42 5.32 13.23
N ASP A 43 -23.81 4.63 14.30
CA ASP A 43 -23.04 4.58 15.54
C ASP A 43 -21.70 3.86 15.36
N ILE A 44 -21.70 2.72 14.63
CA ILE A 44 -20.46 1.99 14.27
C ILE A 44 -19.51 2.91 13.49
N LEU A 45 -20.02 3.72 12.56
CA LEU A 45 -19.19 4.62 11.75
C LEU A 45 -18.65 5.79 12.57
N ILE A 46 -19.42 6.36 13.49
CA ILE A 46 -18.96 7.40 14.44
C ILE A 46 -17.85 6.85 15.33
N LEU A 47 -18.04 5.64 15.87
CA LEU A 47 -17.04 4.95 16.69
C LEU A 47 -15.78 4.66 15.87
N THR A 48 -15.93 4.17 14.63
CA THR A 48 -14.80 3.89 13.72
C THR A 48 -13.96 5.13 13.48
N ARG A 49 -14.58 6.28 13.20
CA ARG A 49 -13.88 7.57 12.98
C ARG A 49 -13.15 8.06 14.23
N SER A 50 -13.78 7.91 15.39
CA SER A 50 -13.21 8.32 16.67
C SER A 50 -12.02 7.44 17.05
N SER A 51 -12.18 6.12 16.92
CA SER A 51 -11.14 5.11 17.14
C SER A 51 -9.97 5.28 16.17
N PHE A 52 -10.24 5.56 14.89
CA PHE A 52 -9.21 5.89 13.91
C PHE A 52 -8.35 7.08 14.38
N THR A 53 -9.01 8.17 14.78
CA THR A 53 -8.31 9.38 15.25
C THR A 53 -7.48 9.09 16.50
N TYR A 54 -8.01 8.29 17.43
CA TYR A 54 -7.30 7.89 18.64
C TYR A 54 -6.06 7.04 18.31
N ALA A 55 -6.20 6.04 17.45
CA ALA A 55 -5.11 5.18 17.00
C ALA A 55 -4.03 5.98 16.23
N ALA A 56 -4.43 6.91 15.36
CA ALA A 56 -3.49 7.78 14.66
C ALA A 56 -2.72 8.71 15.62
N LYS A 57 -3.36 9.20 16.69
CA LYS A 57 -2.67 9.94 17.77
C LYS A 57 -1.66 9.06 18.50
N LEU A 58 -2.01 7.82 18.82
CA LEU A 58 -1.08 6.88 19.44
C LEU A 58 0.12 6.60 18.54
N LEU A 59 -0.12 6.38 17.24
CA LEU A 59 0.94 6.21 16.25
C LEU A 59 1.87 7.43 16.21
N HIS A 60 1.30 8.64 16.14
CA HIS A 60 2.08 9.88 16.18
C HIS A 60 2.93 9.98 17.46
N LEU A 61 2.37 9.68 18.63
CA LEU A 61 3.11 9.71 19.90
C LEU A 61 4.29 8.74 19.94
N VAL A 62 4.17 7.58 19.29
CA VAL A 62 5.26 6.60 19.18
C VAL A 62 6.33 7.07 18.20
N LEU A 63 5.93 7.50 17.01
CA LEU A 63 6.84 8.02 15.99
C LEU A 63 7.60 9.26 16.49
N ALA A 64 6.92 10.19 17.16
CA ALA A 64 7.52 11.41 17.71
C ALA A 64 8.47 11.14 18.88
N SER A 65 8.33 10.00 19.58
CA SER A 65 9.27 9.59 20.63
C SER A 65 10.43 8.74 20.13
N SER A 66 10.48 8.45 18.83
CA SER A 66 11.54 7.67 18.21
C SER A 66 12.71 8.58 17.80
N SER A 67 13.91 8.01 17.75
CA SER A 67 15.14 8.71 17.40
C SER A 67 16.02 7.81 16.55
N GLU A 68 17.10 8.32 15.98
CA GLU A 68 18.08 7.50 15.24
C GLU A 68 18.66 6.36 16.10
N SER A 69 18.72 6.54 17.42
CA SER A 69 19.17 5.52 18.38
C SER A 69 18.07 4.55 18.85
N SER A 70 16.80 4.82 18.51
CA SER A 70 15.65 4.06 18.96
C SER A 70 14.59 4.04 17.85
N SER A 71 14.72 3.08 16.94
CA SER A 71 13.77 2.89 15.84
C SER A 71 12.35 2.67 16.38
N PRO A 72 11.31 3.16 15.68
CA PRO A 72 9.94 2.86 16.00
C PRO A 72 9.71 1.35 16.11
N PRO A 73 8.86 0.92 17.04
CA PRO A 73 8.52 -0.48 17.21
C PRO A 73 7.77 -1.00 15.97
N GLU A 74 7.81 -2.31 15.76
CA GLU A 74 7.22 -2.97 14.59
C GLU A 74 5.71 -2.68 14.46
N GLU A 75 5.04 -2.57 15.61
CA GLU A 75 3.63 -2.32 15.75
C GLU A 75 3.21 -0.96 15.16
N ALA A 76 4.12 0.01 15.03
CA ALA A 76 3.84 1.29 14.40
C ALA A 76 3.54 1.13 12.91
N PHE A 77 4.33 0.31 12.21
CA PHE A 77 4.08 -0.06 10.81
C PHE A 77 2.77 -0.83 10.67
N LEU A 78 2.56 -1.84 11.53
CA LEU A 78 1.36 -2.68 11.47
C LEU A 78 0.09 -1.84 11.70
N LEU A 79 0.14 -0.92 12.66
CA LEU A 79 -0.98 -0.01 12.92
C LEU A 79 -1.25 0.91 11.73
N ALA A 80 -0.23 1.50 11.11
CA ALA A 80 -0.40 2.33 9.93
C ALA A 80 -1.05 1.55 8.78
N ASN A 81 -0.58 0.33 8.53
CA ASN A 81 -1.14 -0.56 7.51
C ASN A 81 -2.61 -0.90 7.79
N ASN A 82 -2.93 -1.31 9.02
CA ASN A 82 -4.29 -1.67 9.42
C ASN A 82 -5.26 -0.46 9.39
N LEU A 83 -4.78 0.74 9.72
CA LEU A 83 -5.60 1.96 9.66
C LEU A 83 -5.95 2.35 8.22
N LEU A 84 -5.07 2.11 7.25
CA LEU A 84 -5.36 2.33 5.83
C LEU A 84 -6.39 1.33 5.30
N ASP A 85 -6.36 0.08 5.78
CA ASP A 85 -7.35 -0.96 5.42
C ASP A 85 -8.78 -0.61 5.84
N LEU A 86 -8.98 0.29 6.80
CA LEU A 86 -10.32 0.73 7.19
C LEU A 86 -11.06 1.44 6.06
N VAL A 87 -10.37 2.11 5.13
CA VAL A 87 -11.02 2.82 4.01
C VAL A 87 -11.72 1.84 3.06
N PRO A 88 -11.03 0.89 2.42
CA PRO A 88 -11.68 -0.10 1.57
C PRO A 88 -12.64 -1.02 2.36
N ALA A 89 -12.35 -1.31 3.64
CA ALA A 89 -13.26 -2.10 4.46
C ALA A 89 -14.60 -1.38 4.71
N VAL A 90 -14.57 -0.09 5.06
CA VAL A 90 -15.80 0.72 5.23
C VAL A 90 -16.53 0.91 3.90
N GLU A 91 -15.80 1.03 2.79
CA GLU A 91 -16.42 1.17 1.47
C GLU A 91 -17.21 -0.08 1.09
N SER A 92 -16.64 -1.27 1.30
CA SER A 92 -17.33 -2.53 1.08
C SER A 92 -18.47 -2.76 2.08
N PHE A 93 -18.28 -2.37 3.35
CA PHE A 93 -19.25 -2.61 4.42
C PHE A 93 -20.46 -1.65 4.42
N ALA A 94 -20.22 -0.36 4.17
CA ALA A 94 -21.22 0.69 4.32
C ALA A 94 -21.46 1.49 3.03
N GLY A 95 -20.60 1.32 2.02
CA GLY A 95 -20.68 2.02 0.75
C GLY A 95 -19.74 3.24 0.63
N PRO A 96 -19.54 3.74 -0.61
CA PRO A 96 -18.53 4.75 -0.95
C PRO A 96 -18.77 6.09 -0.25
N ARG A 97 -20.03 6.47 -0.03
CA ARG A 97 -20.37 7.72 0.67
C ARG A 97 -19.77 7.78 2.06
N PHE A 98 -19.84 6.69 2.83
CA PHE A 98 -19.32 6.67 4.19
C PHE A 98 -17.80 6.57 4.21
N ALA A 99 -17.22 5.76 3.32
CA ALA A 99 -15.78 5.69 3.16
C ALA A 99 -15.16 7.05 2.79
N LEU A 100 -15.79 7.85 1.92
CA LEU A 100 -15.36 9.23 1.64
C LEU A 100 -15.37 10.14 2.89
N THR A 101 -16.31 9.92 3.82
CA THR A 101 -16.29 10.66 5.10
C THR A 101 -15.14 10.22 6.00
N LEU A 102 -14.77 8.93 5.99
CA LEU A 102 -13.59 8.42 6.67
C LEU A 102 -12.30 8.97 6.03
N VAL A 103 -12.23 9.02 4.69
CA VAL A 103 -11.11 9.62 3.94
C VAL A 103 -10.85 11.06 4.38
N SER A 104 -11.90 11.82 4.73
CA SER A 104 -11.75 13.18 5.26
C SER A 104 -11.06 13.23 6.63
N VAL A 105 -11.25 12.21 7.47
CA VAL A 105 -10.52 12.03 8.73
C VAL A 105 -9.10 11.55 8.46
N VAL A 106 -8.93 10.56 7.58
CA VAL A 106 -7.63 10.01 7.15
C VAL A 106 -6.73 11.11 6.62
N LYS A 107 -7.26 12.04 5.80
CA LYS A 107 -6.53 13.19 5.25
C LYS A 107 -5.78 13.98 6.34
N GLN A 108 -6.36 14.16 7.52
CA GLN A 108 -5.75 14.90 8.62
C GLN A 108 -4.54 14.17 9.24
N TRP A 109 -4.54 12.84 9.15
CA TRP A 109 -3.52 11.97 9.73
C TRP A 109 -2.61 11.32 8.69
N LEU A 110 -2.86 11.56 7.40
CA LEU A 110 -2.16 10.90 6.30
C LEU A 110 -0.63 11.03 6.35
N PRO A 111 -0.05 12.20 6.71
CA PRO A 111 1.41 12.30 6.89
C PRO A 111 1.94 11.36 7.98
N VAL A 112 1.19 11.17 9.07
CA VAL A 112 1.56 10.27 10.17
C VAL A 112 1.47 8.81 9.71
N LEU A 113 0.43 8.45 8.95
CA LEU A 113 0.29 7.10 8.40
C LEU A 113 1.42 6.77 7.41
N ILE A 114 1.72 7.68 6.50
CA ILE A 114 2.83 7.55 5.54
C ILE A 114 4.17 7.37 6.28
N LEU A 115 4.40 8.18 7.32
CA LEU A 115 5.61 8.04 8.13
C LEU A 115 5.65 6.70 8.86
N GLY A 116 4.51 6.25 9.39
CA GLY A 116 4.36 4.93 10.03
C GLY A 116 4.60 3.77 9.08
N LEU A 117 4.18 3.87 7.82
CA LEU A 117 4.52 2.89 6.77
C LEU A 117 6.03 2.86 6.52
N GLY A 118 6.64 4.02 6.28
CA GLY A 118 8.07 4.10 5.96
C GLY A 118 9.01 3.86 7.15
N CYS A 119 8.50 3.78 8.38
CA CYS A 119 9.32 3.91 9.59
C CYS A 119 10.39 2.84 9.75
N ARG A 120 10.14 1.62 9.24
CA ARG A 120 11.10 0.50 9.28
C ARG A 120 12.36 0.77 8.46
N TRP A 121 12.20 1.39 7.29
CA TRP A 121 13.29 1.65 6.34
C TRP A 121 13.95 3.01 6.53
N LEU A 122 13.29 3.95 7.22
CA LEU A 122 13.85 5.28 7.44
C LEU A 122 14.96 5.32 8.52
N ILE A 123 14.92 4.37 9.47
CA ILE A 123 15.79 4.39 10.67
C ILE A 123 16.65 3.11 10.77
N GLY A 124 16.39 2.10 9.95
CA GLY A 124 17.23 0.90 9.86
C GLY A 124 18.52 1.19 9.10
N LEU A 125 19.67 0.97 9.75
CA LEU A 125 20.99 0.96 9.12
C LEU A 125 20.98 0.15 7.81
N GLU A 126 21.66 0.68 6.80
CA GLU A 126 21.90 0.20 5.43
C GLU A 126 22.42 -1.26 5.26
N SER A 127 22.37 -2.15 6.26
CA SER A 127 23.10 -3.43 6.18
C SER A 127 22.40 -4.71 6.64
N GLU A 128 21.29 -4.69 7.39
CA GLU A 128 20.73 -5.95 7.94
C GLU A 128 19.24 -6.21 7.66
N MET A 129 18.45 -5.19 7.31
CA MET A 129 17.03 -5.38 6.95
C MET A 129 16.78 -5.51 5.44
N ALA A 130 17.73 -5.12 4.58
CA ALA A 130 17.59 -5.26 3.13
C ALA A 130 17.45 -6.72 2.67
N ASN A 131 18.03 -7.68 3.42
CA ASN A 131 17.98 -9.11 3.11
C ASN A 131 16.80 -9.85 3.75
N LYS A 132 16.01 -9.19 4.61
CA LYS A 132 14.75 -9.74 5.07
C LYS A 132 13.68 -9.18 4.15
N THR A 133 13.39 -9.91 3.08
CA THR A 133 12.12 -9.84 2.35
C THR A 133 11.04 -9.50 3.36
N CYS A 134 10.22 -8.50 3.08
CA CYS A 134 9.16 -8.06 3.99
C CYS A 134 8.23 -9.24 4.29
N ASN A 135 8.59 -10.04 5.29
CA ASN A 135 7.71 -10.98 5.92
C ASN A 135 6.78 -10.11 6.76
N LEU A 136 5.87 -9.42 6.07
CA LEU A 136 4.55 -9.14 6.61
C LEU A 136 4.13 -10.49 7.19
N GLY A 137 4.13 -10.63 8.51
CA GLY A 137 3.82 -11.90 9.19
C GLY A 137 2.37 -12.38 8.97
N ASP A 138 1.70 -11.80 7.98
CA ASP A 138 0.34 -12.05 7.56
C ASP A 138 0.41 -12.49 6.09
N PRO A 139 -0.10 -13.69 5.74
CA PRO A 139 -0.06 -14.20 4.37
C PRO A 139 -0.95 -13.39 3.40
N ASP A 140 -1.77 -12.48 3.93
CA ASP A 140 -2.75 -11.71 3.17
C ASP A 140 -2.24 -10.35 2.71
N LEU A 141 -2.55 -10.05 1.45
CA LEU A 141 -2.32 -8.73 0.86
C LEU A 141 -3.18 -7.68 1.60
N PRO A 142 -2.61 -6.54 2.04
CA PRO A 142 -3.39 -5.46 2.65
C PRO A 142 -4.49 -4.97 1.71
N LEU A 143 -5.66 -4.69 2.25
CA LEU A 143 -6.81 -4.25 1.46
C LEU A 143 -6.56 -2.95 0.72
N TRP A 144 -5.89 -2.00 1.36
CA TRP A 144 -5.61 -0.71 0.72
C TRP A 144 -4.65 -0.87 -0.48
N VAL A 145 -3.73 -1.84 -0.42
CA VAL A 145 -2.81 -2.17 -1.51
C VAL A 145 -3.58 -2.84 -2.66
N ALA A 146 -4.45 -3.80 -2.34
CA ALA A 146 -5.29 -4.47 -3.33
C ALA A 146 -6.23 -3.47 -4.04
N ALA A 147 -6.88 -2.59 -3.28
CA ALA A 147 -7.79 -1.56 -3.80
C ALA A 147 -7.05 -0.56 -4.70
N LEU A 148 -5.83 -0.18 -4.34
CA LEU A 148 -4.96 0.67 -5.16
C LEU A 148 -4.63 0.00 -6.49
N ALA A 149 -4.20 -1.26 -6.48
CA ALA A 149 -3.86 -1.99 -7.70
C ALA A 149 -5.08 -2.14 -8.63
N LYS A 150 -6.24 -2.49 -8.09
CA LYS A 150 -7.50 -2.59 -8.86
C LYS A 150 -7.89 -1.26 -9.50
N ASN A 151 -7.78 -0.15 -8.76
CA ASN A 151 -8.11 1.17 -9.29
C ASN A 151 -7.23 1.57 -10.49
N GLU A 152 -5.93 1.22 -10.48
CA GLU A 152 -5.02 1.50 -11.60
C GLU A 152 -5.32 0.65 -12.85
N LEU A 153 -5.84 -0.57 -12.67
CA LEU A 153 -6.28 -1.38 -13.80
C LEU A 153 -7.51 -0.77 -14.46
N LEU A 154 -8.50 -0.37 -13.66
CA LEU A 154 -9.75 0.22 -14.14
C LEU A 154 -9.53 1.58 -14.81
N GLU A 155 -8.55 2.38 -14.38
CA GLU A 155 -8.21 3.65 -15.05
C GLU A 155 -7.59 3.47 -16.43
N ALA A 156 -6.94 2.32 -16.68
CA ALA A 156 -6.30 2.02 -17.95
C ALA A 156 -7.26 1.36 -18.97
N GLU A 157 -8.43 0.90 -18.52
CA GLU A 157 -9.49 0.45 -19.41
C GLU A 157 -10.20 1.68 -19.98
N GLU A 158 -9.97 1.98 -21.26
CA GLU A 158 -10.71 3.04 -21.96
C GLU A 158 -12.23 2.77 -21.85
N PRO A 159 -13.07 3.80 -21.66
CA PRO A 159 -14.51 3.62 -21.64
C PRO A 159 -14.95 3.12 -23.02
N ARG A 160 -15.31 1.83 -23.09
CA ARG A 160 -15.96 1.29 -24.29
C ARG A 160 -17.29 2.02 -24.44
N GLU A 161 -17.45 2.75 -25.53
CA GLU A 161 -18.63 3.60 -25.80
C GLU A 161 -19.95 2.83 -25.94
N ASP A 162 -19.96 1.49 -25.82
CA ASP A 162 -21.12 0.66 -26.23
C ASP A 162 -21.67 -0.31 -25.17
N ASP A 163 -21.22 -0.26 -23.91
CA ASP A 163 -21.80 -1.11 -22.86
C ASP A 163 -22.71 -0.31 -21.92
N GLN A 164 -23.98 -0.17 -22.32
CA GLN A 164 -25.12 0.10 -21.42
C GLN A 164 -25.45 -1.13 -20.55
N SER A 165 -24.45 -1.89 -20.13
CA SER A 165 -24.63 -2.92 -19.12
C SER A 165 -24.31 -2.32 -17.76
N GLU A 166 -25.24 -2.46 -16.82
CA GLU A 166 -25.08 -2.15 -15.39
C GLU A 166 -24.06 -3.10 -14.75
N HIS A 167 -22.86 -3.23 -15.31
CA HIS A 167 -21.72 -3.68 -14.55
C HIS A 167 -21.32 -2.52 -13.66
N GLU A 168 -21.73 -2.62 -12.38
CA GLU A 168 -21.13 -1.92 -11.26
C GLU A 168 -19.62 -2.16 -11.33
N GLN A 169 -18.94 -1.35 -12.14
CA GLN A 169 -17.50 -1.42 -12.30
C GLN A 169 -16.96 -1.10 -10.91
N ASP A 170 -16.27 -2.08 -10.32
CA ASP A 170 -15.83 -2.21 -8.92
C ASP A 170 -14.75 -1.15 -8.57
N VAL A 171 -15.06 0.10 -8.93
CA VAL A 171 -14.27 1.29 -8.68
C VAL A 171 -14.48 1.61 -7.21
N SER A 172 -13.38 1.69 -6.48
CA SER A 172 -13.34 2.14 -5.10
C SER A 172 -12.99 3.64 -5.10
N PRO A 173 -13.96 4.57 -5.28
CA PRO A 173 -13.67 6.00 -5.39
C PRO A 173 -13.01 6.54 -4.12
N SER A 174 -13.28 5.94 -2.97
CA SER A 174 -12.66 6.34 -1.71
C SER A 174 -11.18 5.96 -1.66
N SER A 175 -10.82 4.74 -2.10
CA SER A 175 -9.42 4.32 -2.17
C SER A 175 -8.65 5.05 -3.27
N ARG A 176 -9.27 5.36 -4.41
CA ARG A 176 -8.67 6.21 -5.46
C ARG A 176 -8.30 7.59 -4.91
N LYS A 177 -9.26 8.25 -4.25
CA LYS A 177 -9.03 9.55 -3.61
C LYS A 177 -7.93 9.48 -2.53
N LEU A 178 -7.88 8.41 -1.76
CA LEU A 178 -6.81 8.18 -0.78
C LEU A 178 -5.45 8.07 -1.47
N ALA A 179 -5.36 7.25 -2.52
CA ALA A 179 -4.13 7.05 -3.28
C ALA A 179 -3.61 8.36 -3.91
N GLU A 180 -4.48 9.17 -4.50
CA GLU A 180 -4.11 10.50 -5.04
C GLU A 180 -3.51 11.43 -3.97
N MET A 181 -4.10 11.45 -2.77
CA MET A 181 -3.57 12.23 -1.65
C MET A 181 -2.20 11.69 -1.18
N MET A 182 -2.04 10.36 -1.14
CA MET A 182 -0.76 9.72 -0.79
C MET A 182 0.32 10.07 -1.81
N VAL A 183 0.05 9.90 -3.11
CA VAL A 183 0.96 10.26 -4.20
C VAL A 183 1.37 11.72 -4.12
N THR A 184 0.41 12.62 -3.91
CA THR A 184 0.68 14.07 -3.79
C THR A 184 1.62 14.38 -2.63
N LEU A 185 1.43 13.75 -1.47
CA LEU A 185 2.29 13.95 -0.30
C LEU A 185 3.67 13.33 -0.50
N LEU A 186 3.75 12.13 -1.04
CA LEU A 186 5.02 11.42 -1.26
C LEU A 186 5.90 12.14 -2.28
N ARG A 187 5.32 12.60 -3.41
CA ARG A 187 6.04 13.35 -4.45
C ARG A 187 6.54 14.72 -3.98
N LYS A 188 5.78 15.39 -3.09
CA LYS A 188 6.17 16.70 -2.52
C LYS A 188 7.06 16.57 -1.28
N GLY A 189 7.11 15.37 -0.69
CA GLY A 189 7.74 15.10 0.59
C GLY A 189 9.21 14.71 0.47
N SER A 190 9.70 14.01 1.50
CA SER A 190 11.07 13.50 1.54
C SER A 190 11.25 12.34 0.55
N PRO A 191 12.27 12.38 -0.34
CA PRO A 191 12.60 11.25 -1.21
C PRO A 191 12.84 9.94 -0.46
N LYS A 192 13.42 10.00 0.75
CA LYS A 192 13.61 8.80 1.59
C LYS A 192 12.29 8.15 2.01
N ILE A 193 11.27 8.96 2.29
CA ILE A 193 9.94 8.45 2.65
C ILE A 193 9.28 7.83 1.42
N LEU A 194 9.40 8.49 0.26
CA LEU A 194 8.95 7.94 -1.02
C LEU A 194 9.63 6.60 -1.31
N ASP A 195 10.94 6.50 -1.11
CA ASP A 195 11.70 5.27 -1.33
C ASP A 195 11.23 4.12 -0.44
N SER A 196 11.07 4.39 0.86
CA SER A 196 10.57 3.39 1.82
C SER A 196 9.16 2.91 1.46
N VAL A 197 8.25 3.82 1.09
CA VAL A 197 6.88 3.46 0.71
C VAL A 197 6.83 2.72 -0.62
N GLY A 198 7.69 3.09 -1.58
CA GLY A 198 7.90 2.36 -2.83
C GLY A 198 8.32 0.92 -2.57
N GLY A 199 9.32 0.71 -1.71
CA GLY A 199 9.77 -0.63 -1.30
C GLY A 199 8.66 -1.49 -0.68
N ILE A 200 7.77 -0.90 0.14
CA ILE A 200 6.61 -1.62 0.71
C ILE A 200 5.65 -2.09 -0.37
N LEU A 201 5.32 -1.21 -1.32
CA LEU A 201 4.40 -1.55 -2.41
C LEU A 201 4.99 -2.65 -3.31
N LEU A 202 6.29 -2.59 -3.60
CA LEU A 202 6.98 -3.59 -4.42
C LEU A 202 7.15 -4.92 -3.69
N SER A 203 7.30 -4.91 -2.37
CA SER A 203 7.25 -6.14 -1.57
C SER A 203 5.88 -6.81 -1.64
N ASN A 204 4.81 -6.02 -1.67
CA ASN A 204 3.45 -6.55 -1.88
C ASN A 204 3.22 -7.02 -3.32
N LEU A 205 3.89 -6.42 -4.30
CA LEU A 205 3.91 -6.93 -5.68
C LEU A 205 4.54 -8.32 -5.76
N GLN A 206 5.68 -8.53 -5.08
CA GLN A 206 6.31 -9.86 -4.98
C GLN A 206 5.37 -10.88 -4.32
N LEU A 207 4.68 -10.50 -3.24
CA LEU A 207 3.69 -11.36 -2.59
C LEU A 207 2.52 -11.69 -3.54
N ALA A 208 2.00 -10.72 -4.29
CA ALA A 208 0.96 -10.94 -5.28
C ALA A 208 1.42 -11.88 -6.41
N LEU A 209 2.67 -11.77 -6.85
CA LEU A 209 3.27 -12.67 -7.84
C LEU A 209 3.34 -14.11 -7.32
N GLN A 210 3.74 -14.31 -6.06
CA GLN A 210 3.76 -15.63 -5.42
C GLN A 210 2.36 -16.26 -5.31
N ARG A 211 1.33 -15.42 -5.18
CA ARG A 211 -0.08 -15.82 -5.10
C ARG A 211 -0.75 -15.97 -6.47
N ALA A 212 -0.01 -15.80 -7.57
CA ALA A 212 -0.55 -15.79 -8.93
C ALA A 212 -1.67 -14.73 -9.15
N GLU A 213 -1.64 -13.63 -8.38
CA GLU A 213 -2.58 -12.51 -8.51
C GLU A 213 -2.07 -11.51 -9.56
N HIS A 214 -1.94 -11.95 -10.81
CA HIS A 214 -1.27 -11.21 -11.90
C HIS A 214 -1.87 -9.83 -12.19
N GLY A 215 -3.18 -9.66 -12.02
CA GLY A 215 -3.83 -8.36 -12.13
C GLY A 215 -3.33 -7.38 -11.06
N ILE A 216 -3.18 -7.84 -9.81
CA ILE A 216 -2.61 -7.02 -8.74
C ILE A 216 -1.16 -6.66 -9.04
N VAL A 217 -0.37 -7.61 -9.56
CA VAL A 217 1.02 -7.36 -9.98
C VAL A 217 1.10 -6.22 -10.99
N LEU A 218 0.29 -6.27 -12.04
CA LEU A 218 0.24 -5.21 -13.06
C LEU A 218 -0.24 -3.87 -12.48
N GLY A 219 -1.29 -3.88 -11.66
CA GLY A 219 -1.81 -2.67 -11.01
C GLY A 219 -0.79 -1.99 -10.11
N LEU A 220 -0.04 -2.76 -9.32
CA LEU A 220 1.04 -2.23 -8.48
C LEU A 220 2.23 -1.74 -9.30
N ALA A 221 2.60 -2.43 -10.38
CA ALA A 221 3.64 -1.99 -11.29
C ALA A 221 3.30 -0.64 -11.93
N ARG A 222 2.06 -0.47 -12.42
CA ARG A 222 1.54 0.82 -12.93
C ARG A 222 1.59 1.91 -11.87
N PHE A 223 1.06 1.63 -10.68
CA PHE A 223 1.08 2.63 -9.60
C PHE A 223 2.50 3.09 -9.28
N ALA A 224 3.44 2.15 -9.11
CA ALA A 224 4.82 2.46 -8.80
C ALA A 224 5.51 3.24 -9.94
N CYS A 225 5.40 2.76 -11.18
CA CYS A 225 6.08 3.35 -12.33
C CYS A 225 5.47 4.71 -12.73
N ASP A 226 4.15 4.80 -12.85
CA ASP A 226 3.48 5.97 -13.43
C ASP A 226 3.10 7.00 -12.35
N LYS A 227 2.55 6.55 -11.21
CA LYS A 227 2.04 7.45 -10.16
C LYS A 227 3.08 7.81 -9.11
N LEU A 228 4.02 6.94 -8.77
CA LEU A 228 5.09 7.28 -7.83
C LEU A 228 6.31 7.85 -8.54
N LEU A 229 6.88 7.08 -9.47
CA LEU A 229 8.14 7.41 -10.17
C LEU A 229 7.96 8.30 -11.41
N GLY A 230 6.74 8.38 -11.93
CA GLY A 230 6.43 8.97 -13.23
C GLY A 230 7.18 10.26 -13.56
N SER A 231 7.68 10.29 -14.80
CA SER A 231 8.56 11.29 -15.38
C SER A 231 8.13 12.71 -15.04
N SER A 232 8.85 13.35 -14.12
CA SER A 232 8.89 14.80 -14.09
C SER A 232 9.53 15.21 -15.41
N SER A 233 8.74 15.70 -16.36
CA SER A 233 9.19 16.27 -17.65
C SER A 233 9.98 17.57 -17.48
N SER A 234 10.75 17.69 -16.38
CA SER A 234 11.52 18.86 -16.00
C SER A 234 12.88 18.43 -15.43
N SER A 235 13.82 18.14 -16.34
CA SER A 235 15.25 18.55 -16.34
C SER A 235 16.09 18.52 -15.04
N SER A 236 15.66 17.85 -13.98
CA SER A 236 16.32 17.79 -12.66
C SER A 236 16.61 16.36 -12.18
N SER A 237 16.45 15.37 -13.06
CA SER A 237 16.40 13.94 -12.78
C SER A 237 17.72 13.26 -12.38
N SER A 238 18.87 13.96 -12.37
CA SER A 238 20.15 13.30 -12.03
C SER A 238 20.41 13.17 -10.52
N SER A 239 19.77 13.97 -9.67
CA SER A 239 19.94 13.90 -8.20
C SER A 239 18.79 13.22 -7.46
N ALA A 240 17.59 13.15 -8.05
CA ALA A 240 16.43 12.50 -7.44
C ALA A 240 16.56 10.96 -7.47
N SER A 241 17.13 10.40 -8.55
CA SER A 241 17.33 8.95 -8.71
C SER A 241 18.27 8.35 -7.67
N LYS A 242 19.24 9.12 -7.13
CA LYS A 242 20.16 8.65 -6.06
C LYS A 242 19.47 8.39 -4.72
N ASN A 243 18.27 8.94 -4.49
CA ASN A 243 17.57 8.82 -3.21
C ASN A 243 16.42 7.80 -3.24
N LEU A 244 16.26 7.03 -4.32
CA LEU A 244 15.21 6.03 -4.52
C LEU A 244 15.79 4.61 -4.70
N GLN A 245 16.88 4.31 -3.99
CA GLN A 245 17.63 3.09 -4.20
C GLN A 245 16.82 1.83 -3.87
N LEU A 246 16.08 1.82 -2.75
CA LEU A 246 15.28 0.66 -2.35
C LEU A 246 14.22 0.34 -3.41
N THR A 247 13.54 1.37 -3.91
CA THR A 247 12.51 1.23 -4.95
C THR A 247 13.10 0.71 -6.24
N HIS A 248 14.24 1.26 -6.69
CA HIS A 248 14.90 0.80 -7.91
C HIS A 248 15.43 -0.64 -7.80
N ASP A 249 16.01 -1.01 -6.66
CA ASP A 249 16.50 -2.36 -6.42
C ASP A 249 15.34 -3.38 -6.35
N SER A 250 14.24 -3.04 -5.65
CA SER A 250 13.04 -3.88 -5.62
C SER A 250 12.34 -3.99 -6.98
N LEU A 251 12.37 -2.95 -7.82
CA LEU A 251 11.88 -3.01 -9.20
C LEU A 251 12.73 -3.97 -10.04
N ARG A 252 14.05 -3.88 -9.92
CA ARG A 252 14.98 -4.78 -10.61
C ARG A 252 14.73 -6.24 -10.21
N GLU A 253 14.60 -6.52 -8.92
CA GLU A 253 14.27 -7.85 -8.42
C GLU A 253 12.91 -8.33 -8.96
N SER A 254 11.89 -7.48 -8.90
CA SER A 254 10.55 -7.81 -9.42
C SER A 254 10.57 -8.12 -10.92
N PHE A 255 11.38 -7.40 -11.71
CA PHE A 255 11.55 -7.69 -13.14
C PHE A 255 12.06 -9.11 -13.38
N PHE A 256 13.12 -9.52 -12.66
CA PHE A 256 13.70 -10.85 -12.82
C PHE A 256 12.75 -11.95 -12.34
N GLU A 257 12.05 -11.72 -11.24
CA GLU A 257 11.06 -12.68 -10.74
C GLU A 257 9.87 -12.84 -11.70
N ILE A 258 9.38 -11.74 -12.28
CA ILE A 258 8.34 -11.81 -13.32
C ILE A 258 8.85 -12.54 -14.56
N ASP A 259 10.06 -12.23 -15.04
CA ASP A 259 10.65 -12.90 -16.20
C ASP A 259 10.84 -14.41 -15.97
N ARG A 260 11.25 -14.80 -14.76
CA ARG A 260 11.32 -16.20 -14.34
C ARG A 260 9.94 -16.86 -14.37
N HIS A 261 8.92 -16.19 -13.82
CA HIS A 261 7.54 -16.69 -13.84
C HIS A 261 6.95 -16.81 -15.25
N CYS A 262 7.30 -15.93 -16.19
CA CYS A 262 6.88 -16.03 -17.59
C CYS A 262 7.52 -17.20 -18.35
N LYS A 263 8.75 -17.61 -17.96
CA LYS A 263 9.53 -18.66 -18.64
C LYS A 263 9.29 -20.06 -18.08
N GLU A 264 8.86 -20.18 -16.83
CA GLU A 264 8.58 -21.47 -16.19
C GLU A 264 7.26 -22.05 -16.72
N ASP A 265 7.34 -23.00 -17.66
CA ASP A 265 6.20 -23.74 -18.21
C ASP A 265 5.33 -24.32 -17.08
N GLY A 266 4.04 -23.97 -17.07
CA GLY A 266 3.04 -24.47 -16.12
C GLY A 266 2.78 -23.60 -14.87
N ARG A 267 3.36 -22.40 -14.76
CA ARG A 267 3.01 -21.42 -13.70
C ARG A 267 1.96 -20.39 -14.12
N VAL A 268 1.79 -20.20 -15.43
CA VAL A 268 0.84 -19.23 -16.00
C VAL A 268 -0.02 -19.99 -17.01
N ASP A 269 -1.18 -20.45 -16.54
CA ASP A 269 -2.06 -21.32 -17.33
C ASP A 269 -2.91 -20.56 -18.37
N ASP A 270 -3.00 -19.23 -18.24
CA ASP A 270 -3.89 -18.39 -19.03
C ASP A 270 -3.15 -17.25 -19.76
N GLU A 271 -3.53 -17.01 -21.02
CA GLU A 271 -2.88 -16.02 -21.88
C GLU A 271 -3.09 -14.58 -21.36
N CYS A 272 -4.24 -14.28 -20.72
CA CYS A 272 -4.48 -12.98 -20.12
C CYS A 272 -3.52 -12.73 -18.94
N SER A 273 -3.33 -13.74 -18.08
CA SER A 273 -2.32 -13.69 -17.01
C SER A 273 -0.90 -13.44 -17.54
N ARG A 274 -0.53 -14.12 -18.63
CA ARG A 274 0.78 -13.93 -19.29
C ARG A 274 0.93 -12.52 -19.84
N GLN A 275 -0.10 -12.00 -20.48
CA GLN A 275 -0.12 -10.63 -21.00
C GLN A 275 -0.01 -9.58 -19.90
N GLN A 276 -0.64 -9.80 -18.74
CA GLN A 276 -0.53 -8.91 -17.58
C GLN A 276 0.91 -8.85 -17.04
N LEU A 277 1.56 -10.01 -16.91
CA LEU A 277 2.96 -10.09 -16.47
C LEU A 277 3.92 -9.44 -17.46
N GLU A 278 3.77 -9.70 -18.76
CA GLU A 278 4.59 -9.04 -19.78
C GLU A 278 4.37 -7.53 -19.80
N SER A 279 3.13 -7.06 -19.61
CA SER A 279 2.83 -5.62 -19.51
C SER A 279 3.51 -5.00 -18.28
N ALA A 280 3.48 -5.68 -17.14
CA ALA A 280 4.15 -5.23 -15.92
C ALA A 280 5.67 -5.16 -16.13
N LYS A 281 6.25 -6.17 -16.78
CA LYS A 281 7.68 -6.24 -17.11
C LYS A 281 8.12 -5.10 -18.04
N VAL A 282 7.34 -4.79 -19.06
CA VAL A 282 7.60 -3.65 -19.97
C VAL A 282 7.58 -2.32 -19.20
N LEU A 283 6.59 -2.12 -18.32
CA LEU A 283 6.50 -0.92 -17.48
C LEU A 283 7.72 -0.77 -16.58
N ILE A 284 8.11 -1.82 -15.86
CA ILE A 284 9.28 -1.81 -14.98
C ILE A 284 10.55 -1.48 -15.77
N SER A 285 10.71 -2.08 -16.96
CA SER A 285 11.87 -1.84 -17.84
C SER A 285 11.98 -0.40 -18.30
N SER A 286 10.84 0.30 -18.48
CA SER A 286 10.81 1.69 -18.92
C SER A 286 11.38 2.68 -17.89
N VAL A 287 11.38 2.30 -16.62
CA VAL A 287 11.83 3.14 -15.50
C VAL A 287 13.24 2.73 -15.01
N LEU A 288 13.68 1.51 -15.30
CA LEU A 288 15.03 1.05 -14.99
C LEU A 288 16.04 1.58 -16.04
N PRO A 289 17.26 1.97 -15.64
CA PRO A 289 18.30 2.35 -16.58
C PRO A 289 18.70 1.15 -17.46
N TYR A 290 18.98 1.40 -18.75
CA TYR A 290 19.22 0.39 -19.79
C TYR A 290 20.22 -0.71 -19.39
N ASP A 291 21.28 -0.37 -18.64
CA ASP A 291 22.31 -1.31 -18.18
C ASP A 291 21.83 -2.28 -17.09
N ALA A 292 20.73 -1.96 -16.39
CA ALA A 292 20.20 -2.77 -15.29
C ALA A 292 19.39 -3.99 -15.75
N CYS A 293 18.85 -3.98 -16.98
CA CYS A 293 18.09 -5.09 -17.56
C CYS A 293 18.96 -6.03 -18.41
N SER A 294 20.23 -5.68 -18.68
CA SER A 294 21.13 -6.42 -19.58
C SER A 294 22.19 -7.28 -18.88
N GLN A 295 22.28 -7.25 -17.54
CA GLN A 295 23.24 -8.07 -16.79
C GLN A 295 22.74 -9.51 -16.57
N THR A 296 22.49 -10.23 -17.66
CA THR A 296 22.58 -11.70 -17.72
C THR A 296 22.75 -12.08 -19.19
N SER A 297 23.98 -12.31 -19.61
CA SER A 297 24.35 -13.18 -20.73
C SER A 297 25.48 -14.08 -20.26
#